data_AF-G8NW32-F1
#
_entry.id   AF-G8NW32-F1
#
_cell.length_a   1.000
_cell.length_b   1.000
_cell.length_c   1.000
_cell.angle_alpha   90.00
_cell.angle_beta   90.00
_cell.angle_gamma   90.00
#
_symmetry.space_group_name_H-M   'P 1'
#
loop_
_entity.id
_entity.type
_entity.pdbx_description
1 polymer ?
#
loop_
_entity_poly.entity_id
_entity_poly.type
_entity_poly.pdbx_seq_one_letter_code
_entity_poly.pdbx_strand_id
1 'polypeptide(L)'
;MKYEEFKEEIKAIAEIADSVPQSFKERCFEVLLQNLLASTPSTATAALPPVQQPPADTNDVKPPVGVNGTIPTPSQVKVLMQKTGLTQEDLSAVLMYEDQSVLFVHEPQTTKVARGQVEWALLLALKNGIESNVLSADPEKIRSVCQEKGFYDKANFIKNFKGTTTAGYFTGAMEAQGEAQKLTTEGMKELAKVVKDLSAAS
;
A
#
# COMPACT_ATOMS: atom_id res chain seq x y z
N MET A 1 28.34 -29.01 6.81
CA MET A 1 27.40 -28.31 5.93
C MET A 1 27.87 -28.53 4.50
N LYS A 2 27.08 -29.24 3.69
CA LYS A 2 27.53 -29.77 2.39
C LYS A 2 27.22 -28.75 1.30
N TYR A 3 28.24 -28.02 0.87
CA TYR A 3 28.22 -27.19 -0.34
C TYR A 3 27.69 -27.94 -1.58
N GLU A 4 27.93 -29.26 -1.62
CA GLU A 4 27.43 -30.17 -2.65
C GLU A 4 25.89 -30.21 -2.76
N GLU A 5 25.15 -30.00 -1.66
CA GLU A 5 23.68 -30.10 -1.65
C GLU A 5 23.01 -28.87 -2.28
N PHE A 6 23.67 -27.71 -2.26
CA PHE A 6 23.12 -26.46 -2.81
C PHE A 6 23.67 -26.09 -4.18
N LYS A 7 24.59 -26.89 -4.73
CA LYS A 7 25.31 -26.56 -5.97
C LYS A 7 24.39 -26.44 -7.18
N GLU A 8 23.39 -27.33 -7.29
CA GLU A 8 22.42 -27.29 -8.39
C GLU A 8 21.44 -26.13 -8.25
N GLU A 9 21.01 -25.86 -7.02
CA GLU A 9 20.07 -24.77 -6.71
C GLU A 9 20.73 -23.39 -6.87
N ILE A 10 21.99 -23.23 -6.45
CA ILE A 10 22.77 -22.00 -6.67
C ILE A 10 22.96 -21.76 -8.17
N LYS A 11 23.17 -22.82 -8.97
CA LYS A 11 23.29 -22.71 -10.42
C LYS A 11 21.96 -22.26 -11.06
N ALA A 12 20.82 -22.78 -10.59
CA ALA A 12 19.51 -22.34 -11.04
C ALA A 12 19.23 -20.87 -10.67
N ILE A 13 19.62 -20.44 -9.47
CA ILE A 13 19.50 -19.04 -9.03
C ILE A 13 20.36 -18.11 -9.89
N ALA A 14 21.59 -18.52 -10.26
CA ALA A 14 22.45 -17.75 -11.15
C ALA A 14 21.83 -17.60 -12.55
N GLU A 15 21.22 -18.65 -13.08
CA GLU A 15 20.56 -18.62 -14.40
C GLU A 15 19.31 -17.71 -14.38
N ILE A 16 18.54 -17.71 -13.30
CA ILE A 16 17.42 -16.78 -13.10
C ILE A 16 17.92 -15.34 -12.98
N ALA A 17 18.99 -15.11 -12.21
CA ALA A 17 19.60 -13.79 -12.07
C ALA A 17 20.20 -13.26 -13.38
N ASP A 18 20.66 -14.15 -14.27
CA ASP A 18 21.15 -13.78 -15.62
C ASP A 18 20.02 -13.34 -16.56
N SER A 19 18.78 -13.78 -16.30
CA SER A 19 17.60 -13.41 -17.11
C SER A 19 17.05 -12.01 -16.81
N VAL A 20 17.48 -11.37 -15.72
CA VAL A 20 17.04 -10.04 -15.31
C VAL A 20 18.04 -8.94 -15.70
N PRO A 21 17.57 -7.70 -15.94
CA PRO A 21 18.44 -6.57 -16.27
C PRO A 21 19.53 -6.35 -15.20
N GLN A 22 20.71 -5.90 -15.65
CA GLN A 22 21.92 -5.75 -14.81
C GLN A 22 21.66 -4.96 -13.51
N SER A 23 20.77 -3.96 -13.56
CA SER A 23 20.38 -3.13 -12.41
C SER A 23 19.71 -3.91 -11.25
N PHE A 24 19.14 -5.08 -11.53
CA PHE A 24 18.41 -5.90 -10.55
C PHE A 24 19.06 -7.26 -10.27
N LYS A 25 20.08 -7.61 -11.04
CA LYS A 25 20.76 -8.91 -11.00
C LYS A 25 21.34 -9.26 -9.62
N GLU A 26 22.07 -8.33 -9.01
CA GLU A 26 22.67 -8.53 -7.69
C GLU A 26 21.60 -8.72 -6.60
N ARG A 27 20.55 -7.90 -6.62
CA ARG A 27 19.43 -7.99 -5.67
C ARG A 27 18.61 -9.25 -5.85
N CYS A 28 18.37 -9.67 -7.09
CA CYS A 28 17.64 -10.90 -7.40
C CYS A 28 18.42 -12.13 -6.92
N PHE A 29 19.73 -12.19 -7.20
CA PHE A 29 20.58 -13.28 -6.74
C PHE A 29 20.63 -13.37 -5.20
N GLU A 30 20.79 -12.23 -4.52
CA GLU A 30 20.85 -12.16 -3.06
C GLU A 30 19.55 -12.65 -2.40
N VAL A 31 18.39 -12.20 -2.88
CA VAL A 31 17.08 -12.57 -2.34
C VAL A 31 16.79 -14.06 -2.53
N LEU A 32 17.09 -14.60 -3.71
CA LEU A 32 16.86 -16.01 -4.01
C LEU A 32 17.79 -16.92 -3.19
N LEU A 33 19.05 -16.52 -3.00
CA LEU A 33 20.01 -17.26 -2.18
C LEU A 33 19.60 -17.26 -0.69
N GLN A 34 19.12 -16.13 -0.16
CA GLN A 34 18.64 -16.05 1.22
C GLN A 34 17.43 -16.95 1.48
N ASN A 35 16.49 -17.00 0.54
CA ASN A 35 15.33 -17.90 0.63
C ASN A 35 15.73 -19.37 0.60
N LEU A 36 16.75 -19.72 -0.19
CA LEU A 36 17.30 -21.08 -0.24
C LEU A 36 17.87 -21.50 1.12
N LEU A 37 18.66 -20.62 1.73
CA LEU A 37 19.28 -20.88 3.03
C LEU A 37 18.25 -20.92 4.17
N ALA A 38 17.22 -20.05 4.11
CA ALA A 38 16.15 -19.99 5.10
C ALA A 38 15.18 -21.19 5.04
N SER A 39 15.08 -21.87 3.90
CA SER A 39 14.16 -23.00 3.68
C SER A 39 14.70 -24.35 4.16
N THR A 40 15.80 -24.39 4.93
CA THR A 40 16.27 -25.65 5.53
C THR A 40 15.39 -26.04 6.73
N PRO A 41 14.68 -27.18 6.70
CA PRO A 41 13.84 -27.61 7.81
C PRO A 41 14.70 -28.22 8.93
N SER A 42 14.79 -27.55 10.07
CA SER A 42 15.18 -28.20 11.33
C SER A 42 13.94 -28.79 11.99
N THR A 43 13.82 -30.10 11.89
CA THR A 43 12.83 -30.93 12.57
C THR A 43 13.11 -30.95 14.08
N ALA A 44 12.24 -30.36 14.90
CA ALA A 44 12.02 -30.79 16.29
C ALA A 44 10.80 -30.11 16.94
N THR A 45 9.81 -30.93 17.27
CA THR A 45 8.69 -30.69 18.18
C THR A 45 9.21 -30.50 19.62
N ALA A 46 8.85 -29.41 20.33
CA ALA A 46 8.71 -29.39 21.81
C ALA A 46 8.17 -28.06 22.37
N ALA A 47 7.04 -28.18 23.09
CA ALA A 47 6.51 -27.44 24.25
C ALA A 47 7.04 -26.04 24.68
N LEU A 48 6.08 -25.13 24.96
CA LEU A 48 6.16 -23.95 25.87
C LEU A 48 6.24 -24.41 27.36
N PRO A 49 6.67 -23.61 28.39
CA PRO A 49 6.38 -22.17 28.62
C PRO A 49 7.51 -21.38 29.38
N PRO A 50 7.26 -20.29 30.15
CA PRO A 50 7.05 -18.89 29.75
C PRO A 50 8.08 -17.90 30.36
N VAL A 51 8.35 -16.75 29.72
CA VAL A 51 8.95 -15.58 30.42
C VAL A 51 8.26 -14.29 29.99
N GLN A 52 7.97 -13.47 30.99
CA GLN A 52 7.22 -12.22 31.01
C GLN A 52 7.87 -11.06 30.23
N GLN A 53 6.98 -10.21 29.70
CA GLN A 53 7.11 -8.90 29.01
C GLN A 53 7.73 -7.78 29.91
N PRO A 54 7.94 -6.48 29.48
CA PRO A 54 7.34 -5.71 28.35
C PRO A 54 8.27 -4.65 27.66
N PRO A 55 7.76 -3.67 26.86
CA PRO A 55 7.17 -3.78 25.52
C PRO A 55 7.95 -2.94 24.47
N ALA A 56 8.08 -3.43 23.24
CA ALA A 56 8.44 -2.60 22.09
C ALA A 56 7.50 -2.94 20.93
N ASP A 57 6.62 -1.99 20.61
CA ASP A 57 5.64 -2.06 19.54
C ASP A 57 6.33 -2.09 18.17
N THR A 58 6.66 -3.27 17.69
CA THR A 58 6.85 -3.54 16.25
C THR A 58 5.71 -4.41 15.79
N ASN A 59 4.71 -3.78 15.18
CA ASN A 59 3.61 -4.46 14.51
C ASN A 59 4.17 -5.21 13.29
N ASP A 60 4.43 -6.51 13.47
CA ASP A 60 4.51 -7.50 12.40
C ASP A 60 3.13 -7.57 11.71
N VAL A 61 2.94 -6.75 10.67
CA VAL A 61 1.79 -6.85 9.77
C VAL A 61 2.13 -7.87 8.70
N LYS A 62 1.72 -9.12 8.93
CA LYS A 62 1.60 -10.14 7.88
C LYS A 62 0.66 -9.61 6.78
N PRO A 63 1.04 -9.58 5.49
CA PRO A 63 0.13 -9.17 4.43
C PRO A 63 -1.07 -10.13 4.38
N PRO A 64 -2.31 -9.61 4.24
CA PRO A 64 -3.48 -10.46 4.14
C PRO A 64 -3.50 -11.18 2.80
N VAL A 65 -3.50 -12.50 2.84
CA VAL A 65 -3.69 -13.36 1.66
C VAL A 65 -5.15 -13.23 1.22
N GLY A 66 -5.41 -12.38 0.24
CA GLY A 66 -6.68 -12.32 -0.48
C GLY A 66 -6.77 -13.44 -1.51
N VAL A 67 -7.96 -14.05 -1.65
CA VAL A 67 -8.29 -14.93 -2.77
C VAL A 67 -8.49 -14.02 -3.99
N ASN A 68 -7.86 -14.32 -5.13
CA ASN A 68 -7.91 -13.50 -6.35
C ASN A 68 -9.34 -12.98 -6.63
N GLY A 69 -9.48 -11.66 -6.79
CA GLY A 69 -10.75 -10.97 -7.01
C GLY A 69 -11.46 -10.42 -5.77
N THR A 70 -11.09 -10.85 -4.55
CA THR A 70 -11.65 -10.26 -3.31
C THR A 70 -10.69 -9.25 -2.70
N ILE A 71 -11.12 -7.98 -2.60
CA ILE A 71 -10.32 -6.90 -1.98
C ILE A 71 -10.08 -7.24 -0.50
N PRO A 72 -8.80 -7.35 -0.06
CA PRO A 72 -8.49 -7.55 1.34
C PRO A 72 -8.97 -6.37 2.18
N THR A 73 -9.53 -6.66 3.35
CA THR A 73 -9.89 -5.63 4.34
C THR A 73 -9.01 -5.78 5.59
N PRO A 74 -7.80 -5.21 5.61
CA PRO A 74 -6.98 -5.10 6.81
C PRO A 74 -7.69 -4.33 7.94
N SER A 75 -7.14 -4.40 9.15
CA SER A 75 -7.73 -3.79 10.34
C SER A 75 -8.04 -2.30 10.18
N GLN A 76 -7.14 -1.50 9.59
CA GLN A 76 -7.38 -0.07 9.38
C GLN A 76 -8.50 0.19 8.34
N VAL A 77 -8.60 -0.65 7.30
CA VAL A 77 -9.67 -0.57 6.30
C VAL A 77 -11.01 -0.96 6.92
N LYS A 78 -11.05 -1.99 7.77
CA LYS A 78 -12.26 -2.37 8.54
C LYS A 78 -12.72 -1.22 9.44
N VAL A 79 -11.80 -0.55 10.13
CA VAL A 79 -12.12 0.61 10.96
C VAL A 79 -12.66 1.78 10.12
N LEU A 80 -12.06 2.05 8.95
CA LEU A 80 -12.57 3.03 8.00
C LEU A 80 -14.01 2.69 7.59
N MET A 81 -14.28 1.45 7.18
CA MET A 81 -15.61 0.98 6.79
C MET A 81 -16.64 1.16 7.92
N GLN A 82 -16.29 0.74 9.14
CA GLN A 82 -17.16 0.89 10.31
C GLN A 82 -17.46 2.35 10.65
N LYS A 83 -16.46 3.24 10.58
CA LYS A 83 -16.63 4.66 10.93
C LYS A 83 -17.41 5.47 9.90
N THR A 84 -17.40 5.04 8.65
CA THR A 84 -17.93 5.82 7.52
C THR A 84 -19.15 5.19 6.85
N GLY A 85 -19.46 3.94 7.21
CA GLY A 85 -20.48 3.15 6.55
C GLY A 85 -20.13 2.86 5.09
N LEU A 86 -18.85 2.71 4.77
CA LEU A 86 -18.41 2.16 3.48
C LEU A 86 -18.63 0.64 3.49
N THR A 87 -19.21 0.15 2.40
CA THR A 87 -19.47 -1.28 2.21
C THR A 87 -18.39 -1.92 1.34
N GLN A 88 -18.36 -3.25 1.30
CA GLN A 88 -17.41 -3.96 0.43
C GLN A 88 -17.78 -3.75 -1.05
N GLU A 89 -19.07 -3.62 -1.31
CA GLU A 89 -19.65 -3.32 -2.62
C GLU A 89 -19.17 -1.95 -3.12
N ASP A 90 -19.18 -0.92 -2.27
CA ASP A 90 -18.64 0.40 -2.61
C ASP A 90 -17.15 0.34 -3.01
N LEU A 91 -16.35 -0.45 -2.26
CA LEU A 91 -14.93 -0.63 -2.57
C LEU A 91 -14.73 -1.40 -3.88
N SER A 92 -15.54 -2.45 -4.11
CA SER A 92 -15.42 -3.31 -5.29
C SER A 92 -15.92 -2.64 -6.57
N ALA A 93 -16.76 -1.62 -6.46
CA ALA A 93 -17.12 -0.77 -7.59
C ALA A 93 -15.91 0.06 -8.05
N VAL A 94 -15.16 0.66 -7.12
CA VAL A 94 -14.09 1.62 -7.43
C VAL A 94 -12.72 0.95 -7.61
N LEU A 95 -12.50 -0.21 -6.99
CA LEU A 95 -11.20 -0.87 -6.91
C LEU A 95 -11.28 -2.33 -7.35
N MET A 96 -10.15 -2.83 -7.84
CA MET A 96 -9.92 -4.24 -8.11
C MET A 96 -8.63 -4.69 -7.41
N TYR A 97 -8.60 -5.94 -6.96
CA TYR A 97 -7.41 -6.54 -6.36
C TYR A 97 -6.95 -7.73 -7.21
N GLU A 98 -5.77 -7.58 -7.82
CA GLU A 98 -5.17 -8.55 -8.73
C GLU A 98 -3.66 -8.58 -8.51
N ASP A 99 -3.04 -9.75 -8.58
CA ASP A 99 -1.59 -9.94 -8.40
C ASP A 99 -1.01 -9.26 -7.15
N GLN A 100 -1.75 -9.34 -6.05
CA GLN A 100 -1.44 -8.70 -4.77
C GLN A 100 -1.37 -7.16 -4.78
N SER A 101 -1.85 -6.50 -5.84
CA SER A 101 -1.93 -5.04 -5.92
C SER A 101 -3.35 -4.54 -6.14
N VAL A 102 -3.60 -3.32 -5.67
CA VAL A 102 -4.86 -2.61 -5.90
C VAL A 102 -4.76 -1.77 -7.18
N LEU A 103 -5.75 -1.96 -8.05
CA LEU A 103 -5.98 -1.18 -9.26
C LEU A 103 -7.26 -0.35 -9.11
N PHE A 104 -7.28 0.85 -9.68
CA PHE A 104 -8.47 1.71 -9.70
C PHE A 104 -9.31 1.40 -10.94
N VAL A 105 -10.55 0.98 -10.74
CA VAL A 105 -11.55 0.77 -11.81
C VAL A 105 -12.16 2.11 -12.21
N HIS A 106 -12.45 2.96 -11.22
CA HIS A 106 -12.92 4.32 -11.44
C HIS A 106 -11.98 5.35 -10.84
N GLU A 107 -11.75 6.40 -11.62
CA GLU A 107 -10.85 7.49 -11.30
C GLU A 107 -11.62 8.78 -11.02
N PRO A 108 -11.03 9.74 -10.30
CA PRO A 108 -11.56 11.09 -10.12
C PRO A 108 -12.04 11.72 -11.45
N GLN A 109 -13.33 12.04 -11.55
CA GLN A 109 -13.94 12.67 -12.74
C GLN A 109 -14.07 14.19 -12.64
N THR A 110 -13.54 14.79 -11.57
CA THR A 110 -13.63 16.23 -11.35
C THR A 110 -12.88 17.04 -12.40
N THR A 111 -13.42 18.19 -12.79
CA THR A 111 -12.72 19.13 -13.69
C THR A 111 -11.82 20.11 -12.93
N LYS A 112 -11.92 20.14 -11.60
CA LYS A 112 -11.14 21.05 -10.75
C LYS A 112 -9.83 20.39 -10.35
N VAL A 113 -8.72 20.91 -10.86
CA VAL A 113 -7.35 20.42 -10.59
C VAL A 113 -7.09 20.22 -9.10
N ALA A 114 -7.39 21.22 -8.27
CA ALA A 114 -7.20 21.14 -6.82
C ALA A 114 -8.01 20.00 -6.19
N ARG A 115 -9.25 19.79 -6.62
CA ARG A 115 -10.09 18.70 -6.10
C ARG A 115 -9.54 17.34 -6.52
N GLY A 116 -9.14 17.19 -7.79
CA GLY A 116 -8.59 15.93 -8.29
C GLY A 116 -7.30 15.52 -7.57
N GLN A 117 -6.44 16.48 -7.21
CA GLN A 117 -5.25 16.21 -6.38
C GLN A 117 -5.62 15.65 -5.01
N VAL A 118 -6.65 16.21 -4.35
CA VAL A 118 -7.11 15.71 -3.05
C VAL A 118 -7.77 14.33 -3.19
N GLU A 119 -8.63 14.13 -4.19
CA GLU A 119 -9.28 12.83 -4.43
C GLU A 119 -8.26 11.73 -4.69
N TRP A 120 -7.27 11.99 -5.54
CA TRP A 120 -6.15 11.06 -5.75
C TRP A 120 -5.36 10.78 -4.47
N ALA A 121 -5.10 11.80 -3.66
CA ALA A 121 -4.40 11.61 -2.39
C ALA A 121 -5.19 10.70 -1.42
N LEU A 122 -6.50 10.88 -1.33
CA LEU A 122 -7.37 10.04 -0.50
C LEU A 122 -7.42 8.61 -1.04
N LEU A 123 -7.59 8.43 -2.36
CA LEU A 123 -7.63 7.12 -3.00
C LEU A 123 -6.30 6.36 -2.87
N LEU A 124 -5.16 7.05 -2.99
CA LEU A 124 -3.85 6.45 -2.75
C LEU A 124 -3.66 6.05 -1.29
N ALA A 125 -4.22 6.81 -0.34
CA ALA A 125 -4.24 6.38 1.06
C ALA A 125 -5.07 5.11 1.27
N LEU A 126 -6.21 4.97 0.58
CA LEU A 126 -7.00 3.75 0.61
C LEU A 126 -6.24 2.55 0.03
N LYS A 127 -5.59 2.74 -1.12
CA LYS A 127 -4.71 1.73 -1.73
C LYS A 127 -3.64 1.26 -0.75
N ASN A 128 -2.92 2.19 -0.13
CA ASN A 128 -1.92 1.85 0.89
C ASN A 128 -2.57 1.16 2.11
N GLY A 129 -3.78 1.56 2.49
CA GLY A 129 -4.55 0.92 3.56
C GLY A 129 -4.84 -0.56 3.27
N ILE A 130 -5.16 -0.90 2.02
CA ILE A 130 -5.43 -2.28 1.60
C ILE A 130 -4.14 -3.09 1.48
N GLU A 131 -3.10 -2.52 0.86
CA GLU A 131 -1.84 -3.22 0.58
C GLU A 131 -0.93 -3.36 1.82
N SER A 132 -0.93 -2.35 2.71
CA SER A 132 0.02 -2.24 3.83
C SER A 132 -0.63 -2.08 5.21
N ASN A 133 -1.97 -2.05 5.29
CA ASN A 133 -2.71 -1.77 6.53
C ASN A 133 -2.41 -0.37 7.12
N VAL A 134 -1.95 0.58 6.31
CA VAL A 134 -1.72 1.98 6.73
C VAL A 134 -2.43 2.93 5.77
N LEU A 135 -3.41 3.66 6.29
CA LEU A 135 -4.13 4.70 5.54
C LEU A 135 -3.29 5.98 5.46
N SER A 136 -2.25 5.99 4.63
CA SER A 136 -1.36 7.14 4.42
C SER A 136 -1.13 7.43 2.95
N ALA A 137 -0.87 8.68 2.61
CA ALA A 137 -0.53 9.08 1.25
C ALA A 137 0.86 9.71 1.20
N ASP A 138 1.64 9.28 0.22
CA ASP A 138 2.98 9.77 -0.06
C ASP A 138 2.89 10.95 -1.04
N PRO A 139 3.42 12.15 -0.70
CA PRO A 139 3.35 13.33 -1.55
C PRO A 139 3.93 13.14 -2.97
N GLU A 140 4.98 12.34 -3.11
CA GLU A 140 5.66 12.12 -4.39
C GLU A 140 4.89 11.12 -5.26
N LYS A 141 4.27 10.10 -4.65
CA LYS A 141 3.33 9.23 -5.35
C LYS A 141 2.10 10.00 -5.82
N ILE A 142 1.53 10.86 -4.97
CA ILE A 142 0.41 11.73 -5.34
C ILE A 142 0.80 12.60 -6.53
N ARG A 143 1.97 13.24 -6.46
CA ARG A 143 2.50 14.08 -7.54
C ARG A 143 2.59 13.32 -8.85
N SER A 144 3.22 12.14 -8.82
CA SER A 144 3.44 11.32 -10.01
C SER A 144 2.11 10.93 -10.68
N VAL A 145 1.14 10.45 -9.89
CA VAL A 145 -0.20 10.09 -10.39
C VAL A 145 -0.93 11.32 -10.91
N CYS A 146 -0.88 12.45 -10.19
CA CYS A 146 -1.52 13.68 -10.66
C CYS A 146 -0.91 14.19 -11.98
N GLN A 147 0.40 13.99 -12.20
CA GLN A 147 1.05 14.35 -13.46
C GLN A 147 0.56 13.47 -14.61
N GLU A 148 0.53 12.17 -14.38
CA GLU A 148 0.04 11.19 -15.36
C GLU A 148 -1.42 11.45 -15.74
N LYS A 149 -2.26 11.77 -14.75
CA LYS A 149 -3.71 11.93 -14.91
C LYS A 149 -4.15 13.36 -15.24
N GLY A 150 -3.22 14.29 -15.45
CA GLY A 150 -3.53 15.67 -15.84
C GLY A 150 -4.07 16.57 -14.71
N PHE A 151 -3.96 16.15 -13.45
CA PHE A 151 -4.35 16.91 -12.26
C PHE A 151 -3.19 17.67 -11.61
N TYR A 152 -2.01 17.70 -12.23
CA TYR A 152 -0.84 18.35 -11.62
C TYR A 152 -0.78 19.86 -11.91
N ASP A 153 -0.74 20.65 -10.84
CA ASP A 153 -0.44 22.07 -10.87
C ASP A 153 0.78 22.33 -10.00
N LYS A 154 1.94 22.55 -10.63
CA LYS A 154 3.21 22.76 -9.95
C LYS A 154 3.19 23.94 -8.98
N ALA A 155 2.52 25.03 -9.35
CA ALA A 155 2.51 26.26 -8.55
C ALA A 155 1.61 26.13 -7.32
N ASN A 156 0.52 25.37 -7.44
CA ASN A 156 -0.49 25.27 -6.39
C ASN A 156 -0.55 23.92 -5.67
N PHE A 157 0.24 22.91 -6.06
CA PHE A 157 0.18 21.56 -5.47
C PHE A 157 0.17 21.59 -3.95
N ILE A 158 1.23 22.12 -3.33
CA ILE A 158 1.35 22.20 -1.87
C ILE A 158 0.25 23.10 -1.26
N LYS A 159 -0.12 24.18 -1.96
CA LYS A 159 -1.16 25.11 -1.51
C LYS A 159 -2.53 24.43 -1.41
N ASN A 160 -2.84 23.52 -2.33
CA ASN A 160 -4.12 22.79 -2.36
C ASN A 160 -4.28 21.86 -1.15
N PHE A 161 -3.18 21.35 -0.59
CA PHE A 161 -3.18 20.57 0.65
C PHE A 161 -3.10 21.40 1.93
N LYS A 162 -2.67 22.66 1.85
CA LYS A 162 -2.64 23.61 2.97
C LYS A 162 -3.94 24.41 3.16
N GLY A 163 -4.97 24.11 2.37
CA GLY A 163 -6.30 24.73 2.53
C GLY A 163 -6.93 24.43 3.89
N THR A 164 -7.81 25.30 4.36
CA THR A 164 -8.46 25.18 5.69
C THR A 164 -9.16 23.84 5.90
N THR A 165 -9.80 23.31 4.85
CA THR A 165 -10.47 22.00 4.89
C THR A 165 -9.47 20.87 4.66
N THR A 166 -8.66 20.95 3.59
CA THR A 166 -7.77 19.85 3.17
C THR A 166 -6.65 19.56 4.17
N ALA A 167 -6.14 20.58 4.86
CA ALA A 167 -5.12 20.40 5.88
C ALA A 167 -5.60 19.52 7.04
N GLY A 168 -6.91 19.48 7.29
CA GLY A 168 -7.52 18.64 8.32
C GLY A 168 -7.64 17.17 7.93
N TYR A 169 -7.42 16.80 6.65
CA TYR A 169 -7.57 15.42 6.20
C TYR A 169 -6.36 14.54 6.53
N PHE A 170 -5.19 15.14 6.72
CA PHE A 170 -3.94 14.43 6.96
C PHE A 170 -3.35 14.83 8.31
N THR A 171 -2.60 13.93 8.95
CA THR A 171 -2.01 14.16 10.28
C THR A 171 -0.94 15.24 10.29
N GLY A 172 -0.35 15.53 9.14
CA GLY A 172 0.68 16.55 8.98
C GLY A 172 0.61 17.20 7.60
N ALA A 173 1.49 18.17 7.38
CA ALA A 173 1.54 18.92 6.14
C ALA A 173 2.05 18.04 4.99
N MET A 174 1.41 18.14 3.82
CA MET A 174 1.94 17.59 2.58
C MET A 174 3.06 18.49 2.08
N GLU A 175 4.29 17.99 2.16
CA GLU A 175 5.50 18.68 1.70
C GLU A 175 6.04 18.03 0.42
N ALA A 176 6.74 18.81 -0.40
CA ALA A 176 7.39 18.26 -1.59
C ALA A 176 8.51 17.32 -1.14
N GLN A 177 8.46 16.06 -1.59
CA GLN A 177 9.40 15.01 -1.13
C GLN A 177 9.39 14.79 0.39
N GLY A 178 8.27 15.13 1.06
CA GLY A 178 8.09 14.88 2.50
C GLY A 178 7.66 13.45 2.81
N GLU A 179 7.55 13.13 4.10
CA GLU A 179 7.09 11.82 4.54
C GLU A 179 5.61 11.58 4.24
N ALA A 180 5.23 10.30 4.13
CA ALA A 180 3.85 9.90 3.95
C ALA A 180 2.98 10.30 5.14
N GLN A 181 1.86 10.98 4.87
CA GLN A 181 0.96 11.47 5.91
C GLN A 181 -0.25 10.57 6.07
N LYS A 182 -0.59 10.21 7.31
CA LYS A 182 -1.75 9.38 7.62
C LYS A 182 -3.05 10.17 7.51
N LEU A 183 -4.15 9.50 7.21
CA LEU A 183 -5.48 10.10 7.26
C LEU A 183 -5.93 10.36 8.70
N THR A 184 -6.55 11.51 8.91
CA THR A 184 -7.32 11.80 10.13
C THR A 184 -8.73 11.22 10.02
N THR A 185 -9.52 11.32 11.10
CA THR A 185 -10.94 10.97 11.06
C THR A 185 -11.72 11.77 9.99
N GLU A 186 -11.41 13.05 9.81
CA GLU A 186 -12.05 13.87 8.77
C GLU A 186 -11.60 13.46 7.37
N GLY A 187 -10.32 13.11 7.20
CA GLY A 187 -9.81 12.56 5.95
C GLY A 187 -10.47 11.22 5.59
N MET A 188 -10.71 10.35 6.58
CA MET A 188 -11.45 9.10 6.39
C MET A 188 -12.90 9.34 5.93
N LYS A 189 -13.59 10.32 6.52
CA LYS A 189 -14.96 10.69 6.09
C LYS A 189 -14.98 11.22 4.66
N GLU A 190 -14.02 12.08 4.31
CA GLU A 190 -13.94 12.61 2.95
C GLU A 190 -13.59 11.51 1.93
N LEU A 191 -12.66 10.61 2.28
CA LEU A 191 -12.36 9.42 1.46
C LEU A 191 -13.63 8.60 1.20
N ALA A 192 -14.42 8.33 2.24
CA ALA A 192 -15.65 7.58 2.09
C ALA A 192 -16.67 8.26 1.17
N LYS A 193 -16.76 9.59 1.24
CA LYS A 193 -17.58 10.36 0.31
C LYS A 193 -17.08 10.21 -1.13
N VAL A 194 -15.77 10.35 -1.36
CA VAL A 194 -15.16 10.17 -2.70
C VAL A 194 -15.46 8.79 -3.27
N VAL A 195 -15.28 7.73 -2.48
CA VAL A 195 -15.55 6.35 -2.93
C VAL A 195 -17.03 6.17 -3.27
N LYS A 196 -17.95 6.70 -2.44
CA LYS A 196 -19.40 6.63 -2.72
C LYS A 196 -19.79 7.41 -3.97
N ASP A 197 -19.24 8.61 -4.15
CA ASP A 197 -19.49 9.44 -5.33
C ASP A 197 -19.01 8.72 -6.60
N LEU A 198 -17.86 8.04 -6.55
CA LEU A 198 -17.32 7.26 -7.67
C LEU A 198 -18.13 5.98 -7.93
N SER A 199 -18.52 5.26 -6.87
CA SER A 199 -19.37 4.05 -6.95
C SER A 199 -20.74 4.36 -7.55
N ALA A 200 -21.31 5.54 -7.27
CA ALA A 200 -22.58 5.98 -7.84
C ALA A 200 -22.48 6.43 -9.31
N ALA A 201 -21.27 6.72 -9.79
CA ALA A 201 -21.00 7.10 -11.18
C ALA A 201 -20.68 5.91 -12.09
N SER A 202 -20.60 4.70 -11.52
CA SER A 202 -20.33 3.41 -12.17
C SER A 202 -21.54 2.81 -12.86
#